data_AF-A0A2A3VL51-F1
#
_entry.id   AF-A0A2A3VL51-F1
#
_cell.length_a   1.000
_cell.length_b   1.000
_cell.length_c   1.000
_cell.angle_alpha   90.00
_cell.angle_beta   90.00
_cell.angle_gamma   90.00
#
_symmetry.space_group_name_H-M   'P 1'
#
loop_
_entity.id
_entity.type
_entity.pdbx_description
1 polymer ?
#
loop_
_entity_poly.entity_id
_entity_poly.type
_entity_poly.pdbx_seq_one_letter_code
_entity_poly.pdbx_strand_id
1 'polypeptide(L)'
;MASRKNKAAEDAQTIAKLIEDIDITMFTTVGSEGYLVSRPLSTQKAQFDGEKVWFFVAGDSPKVAEIERNSKVNLAYASKGRNTYVSMAGDAYVNNDPVKIEAFWNDALKAYFPRGINDPKLTLIEVAVRTAEFWDGPGSLIGKAIAFAVARVTKRDDAMGENRIVDLRQGRATSKSPRARATAAKTPARKAASSRAPAKKATAKKPTAKKATAKKTATKRSATTSSTASKKTATRKATKAARR
;
A
#
# COMPACT_ATOMS: atom_id res chain seq x y z
N MET A 1 9.72 6.67 -34.92
CA MET A 1 9.53 6.01 -33.60
C MET A 1 9.98 6.86 -32.41
N ALA A 2 11.12 7.56 -32.47
CA ALA A 2 11.73 8.31 -31.35
C ALA A 2 10.76 8.99 -30.37
N SER A 3 9.86 9.86 -30.84
CA SER A 3 8.90 10.59 -29.99
C SER A 3 8.08 9.71 -29.00
N ARG A 4 7.73 8.46 -29.35
CA ARG A 4 7.08 7.54 -28.40
C ARG A 4 8.02 7.04 -27.31
N LYS A 5 9.30 6.81 -27.62
CA LYS A 5 10.31 6.35 -26.66
C LYS A 5 10.64 7.46 -25.65
N ASN A 6 10.71 8.72 -26.11
CA ASN A 6 10.85 9.88 -25.24
C ASN A 6 9.67 9.99 -24.27
N LYS A 7 8.42 9.97 -24.77
CA LYS A 7 7.24 10.06 -23.89
C LYS A 7 7.15 8.92 -22.87
N ALA A 8 7.53 7.69 -23.25
CA ALA A 8 7.56 6.57 -22.31
C ALA A 8 8.59 6.78 -21.19
N ALA A 9 9.76 7.35 -21.51
CA ALA A 9 10.77 7.71 -20.50
C ALA A 9 10.33 8.90 -19.62
N GLU A 10 9.63 9.90 -20.19
CA GLU A 10 9.03 11.01 -19.45
C GLU A 10 7.95 10.52 -18.47
N ASP A 11 7.06 9.62 -18.92
CA ASP A 11 6.04 8.98 -18.08
C ASP A 11 6.67 8.14 -16.96
N ALA A 12 7.68 7.32 -17.29
CA ALA A 12 8.46 6.56 -16.32
C ALA A 12 9.11 7.45 -15.25
N GLN A 13 9.83 8.49 -15.67
CA GLN A 13 10.51 9.42 -14.76
C GLN A 13 9.51 10.24 -13.92
N THR A 14 8.29 10.47 -14.43
CA THR A 14 7.19 11.06 -13.63
C THR A 14 6.81 10.11 -12.49
N ILE A 15 6.53 8.84 -12.79
CA ILE A 15 6.17 7.84 -11.78
C ILE A 15 7.29 7.63 -10.76
N ALA A 16 8.56 7.61 -11.18
CA ALA A 16 9.71 7.50 -10.29
C ALA A 16 9.71 8.59 -9.21
N LYS A 17 9.62 9.87 -9.59
CA LYS A 17 9.55 11.02 -8.67
C LYS A 17 8.32 10.96 -7.74
N LEU A 18 7.19 10.47 -8.25
CA LEU A 18 5.96 10.32 -7.47
C LEU A 18 6.05 9.21 -6.42
N ILE A 19 6.98 8.25 -6.50
CA ILE A 19 7.18 7.21 -5.48
C ILE A 19 8.48 7.34 -4.66
N GLU A 20 9.45 8.16 -5.08
CA GLU A 20 10.80 8.27 -4.51
C GLU A 20 10.85 8.50 -2.97
N ASP A 21 9.98 9.38 -2.45
CA ASP A 21 9.86 9.65 -0.99
C ASP A 21 8.94 8.66 -0.24
N ILE A 22 8.33 7.69 -0.93
CA ILE A 22 7.32 6.79 -0.37
C ILE A 22 7.91 5.38 -0.21
N ASP A 23 8.68 5.20 0.87
CA ASP A 23 9.33 3.92 1.24
C ASP A 23 8.36 2.72 1.25
N ILE A 24 7.20 2.86 1.89
CA ILE A 24 6.24 1.77 2.03
C ILE A 24 5.18 1.79 0.92
N THR A 25 5.10 0.69 0.16
CA THR A 25 3.97 0.39 -0.72
C THR A 25 3.06 -0.67 -0.09
N MET A 26 1.77 -0.61 -0.39
CA MET A 26 0.83 -1.70 -0.12
C MET A 26 0.88 -2.68 -1.31
N PHE A 27 1.71 -3.72 -1.15
CA PHE A 27 1.91 -4.78 -2.14
C PHE A 27 0.73 -5.75 -2.11
N THR A 28 0.03 -5.89 -3.23
CA THR A 28 -1.23 -6.64 -3.34
C THR A 28 -1.09 -7.81 -4.30
N THR A 29 -1.36 -9.01 -3.80
CA THR A 29 -1.34 -10.29 -4.52
C THR A 29 -2.74 -10.89 -4.64
N VAL A 30 -2.89 -11.93 -5.47
CA VAL A 30 -4.07 -12.81 -5.48
C VAL A 30 -3.82 -14.00 -4.56
N GLY A 31 -4.62 -14.10 -3.49
CA GLY A 31 -4.59 -15.22 -2.54
C GLY A 31 -5.04 -16.55 -3.14
N SER A 32 -4.84 -17.65 -2.43
CA SER A 32 -5.23 -19.01 -2.86
C SER A 32 -6.73 -19.16 -3.17
N GLU A 33 -7.59 -18.37 -2.52
CA GLU A 33 -9.04 -18.35 -2.72
C GLU A 33 -9.49 -17.27 -3.75
N GLY A 34 -8.56 -16.63 -4.45
CA GLY A 34 -8.85 -15.57 -5.43
C GLY A 34 -9.07 -14.17 -4.83
N TYR A 35 -9.23 -14.04 -3.51
CA TYR A 35 -9.29 -12.74 -2.83
C TYR A 35 -7.96 -11.96 -2.97
N LEU A 36 -8.05 -10.63 -3.10
CA LEU A 36 -6.88 -9.76 -3.09
C LEU A 36 -6.34 -9.62 -1.66
N VAL A 37 -5.04 -9.86 -1.47
CA VAL A 37 -4.37 -9.74 -0.18
C VAL A 37 -3.29 -8.67 -0.25
N SER A 38 -3.51 -7.56 0.45
CA SER A 38 -2.61 -6.41 0.46
C SER A 38 -1.80 -6.32 1.76
N ARG A 39 -0.51 -6.05 1.66
CA ARG A 39 0.44 -6.09 2.78
C ARG A 39 1.63 -5.13 2.54
N PRO A 40 2.12 -4.42 3.57
CA PRO A 40 3.18 -3.42 3.39
C PRO A 40 4.53 -4.07 3.03
N LEU A 41 5.26 -3.45 2.11
CA LEU A 41 6.67 -3.74 1.81
C LEU A 41 7.44 -2.43 1.60
N SER A 42 8.72 -2.42 1.97
CA SER A 42 9.65 -1.32 1.64
C SER A 42 10.17 -1.50 0.21
N THR A 43 9.96 -0.48 -0.62
CA THR A 43 10.49 -0.41 -1.99
C THR A 43 11.98 -0.15 -1.95
N GLN A 44 12.78 -1.03 -2.56
CA GLN A 44 14.23 -0.85 -2.55
C GLN A 44 14.64 0.34 -3.40
N LYS A 45 15.51 1.20 -2.86
CA LYS A 45 15.92 2.49 -3.44
C LYS A 45 16.87 2.38 -4.65
N ALA A 46 16.74 1.30 -5.41
CA ALA A 46 17.08 1.34 -6.81
C ALA A 46 16.24 2.45 -7.47
N GLN A 47 16.86 3.33 -8.24
CA GLN A 47 16.09 4.31 -9.01
C GLN A 47 15.14 3.55 -9.94
N PHE A 48 13.84 3.85 -9.85
CA PHE A 48 12.85 3.22 -10.73
C PHE A 48 13.14 3.64 -12.17
N ASP A 49 13.67 2.72 -12.95
CA ASP A 49 14.10 2.88 -14.34
C ASP A 49 12.93 3.05 -15.33
N GLY A 50 11.70 2.91 -14.84
CA GLY A 50 10.47 2.89 -15.62
C GLY A 50 9.90 1.48 -15.84
N GLU A 51 10.70 0.44 -15.58
CA GLU A 51 10.38 -0.94 -15.92
C GLU A 51 10.21 -1.81 -14.67
N LYS A 52 11.07 -1.69 -13.65
CA LYS A 52 11.16 -2.68 -12.56
C LYS A 52 11.17 -2.07 -11.15
N VAL A 53 10.26 -2.54 -10.29
CA VAL A 53 10.24 -2.24 -8.84
C VAL A 53 10.69 -3.47 -8.04
N TRP A 54 11.48 -3.27 -6.99
CA TRP A 54 12.18 -4.34 -6.27
C TRP A 54 11.87 -4.36 -4.76
N PHE A 55 11.75 -5.55 -4.19
CA PHE A 55 11.42 -5.77 -2.77
C PHE A 55 12.21 -6.95 -2.19
N PHE A 56 12.86 -6.79 -1.03
CA PHE A 56 13.36 -7.94 -0.27
C PHE A 56 12.22 -8.58 0.52
N VAL A 57 12.13 -9.91 0.47
CA VAL A 57 11.15 -10.71 1.20
C VAL A 57 11.73 -12.03 1.67
N ALA A 58 11.04 -12.68 2.61
CA ALA A 58 11.33 -14.07 2.96
C ALA A 58 10.74 -15.02 1.90
N GLY A 59 11.55 -15.92 1.36
CA GLY A 59 11.18 -16.90 0.32
C GLY A 59 10.07 -17.87 0.74
N ASP A 60 9.94 -18.15 2.04
CA ASP A 60 8.89 -18.97 2.62
C ASP A 60 7.59 -18.20 2.95
N SER A 61 7.53 -16.89 2.63
CA SER A 61 6.35 -16.08 2.94
C SER A 61 5.20 -16.27 1.94
N PRO A 62 3.92 -16.25 2.36
CA PRO A 62 2.78 -16.61 1.51
C PRO A 62 2.71 -15.91 0.15
N LYS A 63 3.15 -14.65 0.08
CA LYS A 63 3.14 -13.86 -1.16
C LYS A 63 4.02 -14.43 -2.27
N VAL A 64 5.07 -15.18 -1.93
CA VAL A 64 5.96 -15.84 -2.90
C VAL A 64 5.17 -16.95 -3.61
N ALA A 65 4.57 -17.86 -2.84
CA ALA A 65 3.71 -18.91 -3.37
C ALA A 65 2.43 -18.37 -4.05
N GLU A 66 1.92 -17.21 -3.63
CA GLU A 66 0.83 -16.51 -4.32
C GLU A 66 1.28 -16.00 -5.71
N ILE A 67 2.47 -15.40 -5.83
CA ILE A 67 3.07 -14.93 -7.09
C ILE A 67 3.38 -16.08 -8.05
N GLU A 68 3.93 -17.20 -7.54
CA GLU A 68 4.21 -18.41 -8.33
C GLU A 68 2.95 -19.00 -8.98
N ARG A 69 1.79 -18.89 -8.31
CA ARG A 69 0.48 -19.28 -8.88
C ARG A 69 -0.13 -18.20 -9.77
N ASN A 70 0.11 -16.93 -9.48
CA ASN A 70 -0.43 -15.80 -10.23
C ASN A 70 0.47 -14.57 -10.12
N SER A 71 1.19 -14.25 -11.20
CA SER A 71 2.11 -13.11 -11.28
C SER A 71 1.45 -11.74 -11.03
N LYS A 72 0.12 -11.63 -11.06
CA LYS A 72 -0.57 -10.34 -11.20
C LYS A 72 -0.67 -9.63 -9.86
N VAL A 73 0.00 -8.48 -9.77
CA VAL A 73 0.12 -7.68 -8.56
C VAL A 73 -0.27 -6.23 -8.78
N ASN A 74 -0.61 -5.56 -7.69
CA ASN A 74 -0.74 -4.12 -7.63
C ASN A 74 0.12 -3.53 -6.49
N LEU A 75 0.79 -2.41 -6.77
CA LEU A 75 1.58 -1.64 -5.80
C LEU A 75 0.86 -0.31 -5.56
N ALA A 76 0.33 -0.11 -4.36
CA ALA A 76 -0.40 1.10 -3.99
C ALA A 76 0.44 1.97 -3.03
N TYR A 77 0.84 3.14 -3.50
CA TYR A 77 1.59 4.16 -2.75
C TYR A 77 0.67 5.33 -2.39
N ALA A 78 0.81 5.86 -1.17
CA ALA A 78 0.00 6.98 -0.70
C ALA A 78 0.80 7.92 0.21
N SER A 79 0.90 9.20 -0.16
CA SER A 79 1.48 10.27 0.64
C SER A 79 0.44 11.36 0.89
N LYS A 80 -0.30 11.25 1.99
CA LYS A 80 -1.28 12.25 2.44
C LYS A 80 -0.66 13.65 2.61
N GLY A 81 0.64 13.72 2.97
CA GLY A 81 1.38 14.96 3.16
C GLY A 81 1.70 15.68 1.85
N ARG A 82 2.16 14.94 0.83
CA ARG A 82 2.39 15.51 -0.52
C ARG A 82 1.09 15.63 -1.34
N ASN A 83 0.01 14.95 -0.93
CA ASN A 83 -1.24 14.76 -1.69
C ASN A 83 -1.04 13.93 -2.98
N THR A 84 -0.10 12.98 -2.91
CA THR A 84 0.29 12.08 -4.00
C THR A 84 -0.21 10.66 -3.75
N TYR A 85 -0.77 10.01 -4.75
CA TYR A 85 -1.20 8.61 -4.73
C TYR A 85 -0.84 7.94 -6.05
N VAL A 86 -0.31 6.71 -6.01
CA VAL A 86 0.10 5.96 -7.22
C VAL A 86 -0.35 4.51 -7.09
N SER A 87 -1.00 3.99 -8.12
CA SER A 87 -1.41 2.59 -8.27
C SER A 87 -0.71 1.98 -9.48
N MET A 88 0.22 1.06 -9.26
CA MET A 88 0.96 0.39 -10.35
C MET A 88 0.51 -1.06 -10.48
N ALA A 89 0.03 -1.45 -11.67
CA ALA A 89 -0.29 -2.84 -12.00
C ALA A 89 0.88 -3.49 -12.76
N GLY A 90 1.27 -4.69 -12.35
CA GLY A 90 2.47 -5.37 -12.86
C GLY A 90 2.33 -6.88 -12.91
N ASP A 91 3.33 -7.52 -13.51
CA ASP A 91 3.60 -8.95 -13.33
C ASP A 91 4.84 -9.09 -12.42
N ALA A 92 4.73 -9.89 -11.37
CA ALA A 92 5.76 -10.13 -10.36
C ALA A 92 6.46 -11.47 -10.58
N TYR A 93 7.73 -11.52 -10.19
CA TYR A 93 8.62 -12.68 -10.31
C TYR A 93 9.51 -12.80 -9.08
N VAL A 94 9.80 -14.03 -8.68
CA VAL A 94 10.81 -14.33 -7.64
C VAL A 94 12.19 -14.27 -8.29
N ASN A 95 13.13 -13.53 -7.71
CA ASN A 95 14.45 -13.32 -8.27
C ASN A 95 15.54 -13.55 -7.19
N ASN A 96 16.50 -14.41 -7.51
CA ASN A 96 17.61 -14.80 -6.62
C ASN A 96 18.98 -14.38 -7.18
N ASP A 97 19.02 -13.40 -8.09
CA ASP A 97 20.26 -12.83 -8.64
C ASP A 97 21.13 -12.22 -7.51
N PRO A 98 22.31 -12.80 -7.22
CA PRO A 98 23.15 -12.33 -6.12
C PRO A 98 23.68 -10.92 -6.36
N VAL A 99 23.85 -10.49 -7.62
CA VAL A 99 24.31 -9.15 -7.98
C VAL A 99 23.23 -8.11 -7.66
N LYS A 100 21.95 -8.46 -7.83
CA LYS A 100 20.82 -7.61 -7.42
C LYS A 100 20.64 -7.59 -5.90
N ILE A 101 20.81 -8.74 -5.25
CA ILE A 101 20.78 -8.83 -3.78
C ILE A 101 21.86 -7.96 -3.16
N GLU A 102 23.11 -8.04 -3.65
CA GLU A 102 24.22 -7.22 -3.18
C GLU A 102 24.01 -5.72 -3.49
N ALA A 103 23.63 -5.37 -4.73
CA ALA A 103 23.45 -3.98 -5.15
C ALA A 103 22.31 -3.22 -4.44
N PHE A 104 21.33 -3.94 -3.88
CA PHE A 104 20.22 -3.33 -3.13
C PHE A 104 20.36 -3.50 -1.61
N TRP A 105 21.33 -4.28 -1.14
CA TRP A 105 21.48 -4.58 0.28
C TRP A 105 21.75 -3.31 1.11
N ASN A 106 21.11 -3.24 2.28
CA ASN A 106 21.44 -2.26 3.30
C ASN A 106 21.38 -2.91 4.69
N ASP A 107 22.23 -2.44 5.59
CA ASP A 107 22.45 -3.12 6.87
C ASP A 107 21.27 -3.02 7.87
N ALA A 108 20.28 -2.15 7.64
CA ALA A 108 19.04 -2.16 8.42
C ALA A 108 18.22 -3.44 8.18
N LEU A 109 18.37 -4.10 7.02
CA LEU A 109 17.73 -5.38 6.72
C LEU A 109 18.23 -6.54 7.59
N LYS A 110 19.35 -6.39 8.30
CA LYS A 110 19.85 -7.38 9.29
C LYS A 110 18.85 -7.65 10.42
N ALA A 111 17.92 -6.72 10.67
CA ALA A 111 16.81 -6.90 11.62
C ALA A 111 15.81 -7.99 11.17
N TYR A 112 15.73 -8.28 9.87
CA TYR A 112 14.84 -9.29 9.28
C TYR A 112 15.60 -10.53 8.77
N PHE A 113 16.85 -10.34 8.31
CA PHE A 113 17.72 -11.39 7.76
C PHE A 113 19.07 -11.38 8.50
N PRO A 114 19.20 -12.07 9.65
CA PRO A 114 20.37 -11.95 10.52
C PRO A 114 21.70 -12.39 9.90
N ARG A 115 21.68 -13.24 8.86
CA ARG A 115 22.88 -13.66 8.10
C ARG A 115 23.23 -12.73 6.93
N GLY A 116 22.53 -11.59 6.80
CA GLY A 116 22.74 -10.61 5.73
C GLY A 116 22.36 -11.17 4.36
N ILE A 117 23.13 -10.79 3.32
CA ILE A 117 22.99 -11.30 1.94
C ILE A 117 23.06 -12.84 1.84
N ASN A 118 23.65 -13.51 2.83
CA ASN A 118 23.82 -14.96 2.88
C ASN A 118 22.70 -15.68 3.66
N ASP A 119 21.59 -15.01 3.99
CA ASP A 119 20.47 -15.68 4.64
C ASP A 119 19.67 -16.52 3.62
N PRO A 120 19.55 -17.86 3.76
CA PRO A 120 18.79 -18.70 2.83
C PRO A 120 17.28 -18.44 2.79
N LYS A 121 16.75 -17.52 3.61
CA LYS A 121 15.39 -17.00 3.45
C LYS A 121 15.32 -15.73 2.59
N LEU A 122 16.43 -15.04 2.33
CA LEU A 122 16.44 -13.80 1.56
C LEU A 122 16.16 -14.08 0.08
N THR A 123 15.19 -13.38 -0.49
CA THR A 123 14.94 -13.34 -1.93
C THR A 123 14.42 -11.96 -2.34
N LEU A 124 14.52 -11.63 -3.63
CA LEU A 124 13.89 -10.46 -4.20
C LEU A 124 12.56 -10.84 -4.86
N ILE A 125 11.58 -9.94 -4.77
CA ILE A 125 10.53 -9.86 -5.77
C ILE A 125 10.89 -8.74 -6.75
N GLU A 126 10.88 -9.08 -8.02
CA GLU A 126 10.91 -8.16 -9.16
C GLU A 126 9.48 -7.94 -9.66
N VAL A 127 9.04 -6.69 -9.81
CA VAL A 127 7.75 -6.35 -10.43
C VAL A 127 7.98 -5.59 -11.72
N ALA A 128 7.68 -6.23 -12.85
CA ALA A 128 7.65 -5.58 -14.16
C ALA A 128 6.36 -4.77 -14.28
N VAL A 129 6.48 -3.44 -14.26
CA VAL A 129 5.33 -2.54 -14.26
C VAL A 129 4.73 -2.44 -15.66
N ARG A 130 3.41 -2.62 -15.76
CA ARG A 130 2.67 -2.53 -17.04
C ARG A 130 2.01 -1.17 -17.20
N THR A 131 1.32 -0.72 -16.16
CA THR A 131 0.56 0.54 -16.16
C THR A 131 0.61 1.15 -14.77
N ALA A 132 0.74 2.47 -14.71
CA ALA A 132 0.55 3.22 -13.47
C ALA A 132 -0.60 4.20 -13.65
N GLU A 133 -1.47 4.32 -12.65
CA GLU A 133 -2.37 5.46 -12.51
C GLU A 133 -1.92 6.27 -11.30
N PHE A 134 -1.89 7.59 -11.43
CA PHE A 134 -1.58 8.48 -10.33
C PHE A 134 -2.62 9.58 -10.15
N TRP A 135 -2.62 10.13 -8.94
CA TRP A 135 -3.31 11.34 -8.52
C TRP A 135 -2.30 12.18 -7.76
N ASP A 136 -1.96 13.36 -8.27
CA ASP A 136 -1.06 14.29 -7.60
C ASP A 136 -1.65 15.70 -7.59
N GLY A 137 -1.25 16.52 -6.61
CA GLY A 137 -1.81 17.85 -6.44
C GLY A 137 -1.21 18.58 -5.25
N PRO A 138 -1.69 19.79 -4.93
CA PRO A 138 -1.03 20.63 -3.92
C PRO A 138 -1.05 19.97 -2.53
N GLY A 139 0.11 19.62 -1.98
CA GLY A 139 0.19 19.04 -0.63
C GLY A 139 -0.21 20.01 0.48
N SER A 140 0.29 21.25 0.41
CA SER A 140 0.14 22.26 1.47
C SER A 140 -1.23 22.95 1.46
N LEU A 141 -1.66 23.43 2.64
CA LEU A 141 -2.92 24.18 2.78
C LEU A 141 -2.94 25.45 1.91
N ILE A 142 -1.81 26.15 1.82
CA ILE A 142 -1.66 27.35 0.98
C ILE A 142 -1.79 26.99 -0.51
N GLY A 143 -1.13 25.90 -0.95
CA GLY A 143 -1.25 25.40 -2.30
C GLY A 143 -2.70 25.02 -2.66
N LYS A 144 -3.42 24.36 -1.76
CA LYS A 144 -4.84 24.01 -1.92
C LYS A 144 -5.74 25.25 -2.01
N ALA A 145 -5.45 26.30 -1.24
CA ALA A 145 -6.19 27.57 -1.30
C ALA A 145 -5.95 28.33 -2.62
N ILE A 146 -4.71 28.38 -3.10
CA ILE A 146 -4.35 28.98 -4.41
C ILE A 146 -5.01 28.20 -5.55
N ALA A 147 -4.90 26.87 -5.54
CA ALA A 147 -5.56 25.98 -6.50
C ALA A 147 -7.07 26.20 -6.57
N PHE A 148 -7.73 26.28 -5.41
CA PHE A 148 -9.17 26.55 -5.35
C PHE A 148 -9.53 27.93 -5.92
N ALA A 149 -8.76 28.97 -5.62
CA ALA A 149 -8.97 30.30 -6.17
C ALA A 149 -8.80 30.32 -7.70
N VAL A 150 -7.74 29.69 -8.22
CA VAL A 150 -7.51 29.53 -9.66
C VAL A 150 -8.68 28.78 -10.30
N ALA A 151 -9.02 27.59 -9.81
CA ALA A 151 -10.12 26.78 -10.34
C ALA A 151 -11.46 27.52 -10.35
N ARG A 152 -11.73 28.31 -9.31
CA ARG A 152 -12.99 29.06 -9.17
C ARG A 152 -13.12 30.23 -10.15
N VAL A 153 -12.00 30.78 -10.61
CA VAL A 153 -11.91 31.87 -11.61
C VAL A 153 -11.82 31.31 -13.04
N THR A 154 -10.92 30.37 -13.30
CA THR A 154 -10.70 29.80 -14.65
C THR A 154 -11.79 28.81 -15.07
N LYS A 155 -12.57 28.29 -14.12
CA LYS A 155 -13.50 27.17 -14.27
C LYS A 155 -12.83 25.88 -14.76
N ARG A 156 -11.53 25.72 -14.52
CA ARG A 156 -10.80 24.46 -14.76
C ARG A 156 -10.56 23.73 -13.45
N ASP A 157 -10.77 22.43 -13.47
CA ASP A 157 -10.53 21.49 -12.37
C ASP A 157 -9.07 21.00 -12.30
N ASP A 158 -8.33 21.08 -13.41
CA ASP A 158 -6.89 20.78 -13.52
C ASP A 158 -6.03 21.42 -12.41
N ALA A 159 -6.34 22.65 -12.01
CA ALA A 159 -5.64 23.37 -10.95
C ALA A 159 -5.71 22.69 -9.58
N MET A 160 -6.69 21.80 -9.33
CA MET A 160 -6.83 21.06 -8.08
C MET A 160 -5.95 19.79 -8.01
N GLY A 161 -5.45 19.32 -9.15
CA GLY A 161 -4.58 18.14 -9.25
C GLY A 161 -4.65 17.42 -10.60
N GLU A 162 -3.60 16.68 -10.93
CA GLU A 162 -3.53 15.80 -12.10
C GLU A 162 -3.99 14.38 -11.74
N ASN A 163 -4.84 13.78 -12.58
CA ASN A 163 -5.05 12.33 -12.63
C ASN A 163 -4.69 11.82 -14.03
N ARG A 164 -3.82 10.81 -14.11
CA ARG A 164 -3.41 10.23 -15.38
C ARG A 164 -3.03 8.77 -15.26
N ILE A 165 -3.46 7.99 -16.24
CA ILE A 165 -3.00 6.62 -16.51
C ILE A 165 -1.85 6.70 -17.52
N VAL A 166 -0.74 6.03 -17.21
CA VAL A 166 0.40 5.81 -18.11
C VAL A 166 0.59 4.32 -18.39
N ASP A 167 1.06 4.01 -19.59
CA ASP A 167 1.35 2.65 -20.04
C ASP A 167 2.87 2.52 -20.19
N LEU A 168 3.47 1.71 -19.32
CA LEU A 168 4.92 1.54 -19.20
C LEU A 168 5.40 0.31 -19.99
N ARG A 169 4.49 -0.40 -20.67
CA ARG A 169 4.84 -1.50 -21.57
C ARG A 169 5.53 -0.96 -22.83
N GLN A 170 6.85 -1.10 -22.88
CA GLN A 170 7.63 -0.96 -24.11
C GLN A 170 6.96 -1.71 -25.28
N GLY A 171 6.56 -1.00 -26.35
CA GLY A 171 6.25 -1.61 -27.64
C GLY A 171 4.83 -2.10 -27.93
N ARG A 172 3.79 -1.85 -27.11
CA ARG A 172 2.39 -2.14 -27.51
C ARG A 172 1.47 -0.91 -27.42
N ALA A 173 0.54 -0.77 -28.37
CA ALA A 173 -0.25 0.44 -28.52
C ALA A 173 -1.28 0.64 -27.39
N THR A 174 -1.29 1.84 -26.82
CA THR A 174 -2.28 2.32 -25.85
C THR A 174 -3.65 2.46 -26.52
N SER A 175 -4.63 1.64 -26.12
CA SER A 175 -6.04 1.99 -26.36
C SER A 175 -6.43 3.16 -25.47
N LYS A 176 -7.20 4.12 -25.98
CA LYS A 176 -7.67 5.26 -25.17
C LYS A 176 -8.71 4.76 -24.15
N SER A 177 -8.57 5.18 -22.89
CA SER A 177 -9.55 4.85 -21.85
C SER A 177 -10.96 5.32 -22.27
N PRO A 178 -12.02 4.49 -22.17
CA PRO A 178 -13.37 4.90 -22.56
C PRO A 178 -13.91 6.00 -21.64
N ARG A 179 -14.06 7.22 -22.18
CA ARG A 179 -14.81 8.30 -21.51
C ARG A 179 -16.20 7.79 -21.15
N ALA A 180 -16.57 7.90 -19.87
CA ALA A 180 -17.81 7.33 -19.34
C ALA A 180 -19.04 7.72 -20.19
N ARG A 181 -19.77 6.73 -20.72
CA ARG A 181 -20.98 6.97 -21.51
C ARG A 181 -22.13 7.35 -20.56
N ALA A 182 -22.68 8.54 -20.77
CA ALA A 182 -23.82 9.02 -20.01
C ALA A 182 -25.12 8.24 -20.31
N THR A 183 -25.97 8.16 -19.30
CA THR A 183 -27.45 8.06 -19.36
C THR A 183 -28.06 7.10 -20.40
N ALA A 184 -28.44 5.90 -19.96
CA ALA A 184 -29.55 5.17 -20.59
C ALA A 184 -30.90 5.77 -20.14
N ALA A 185 -31.80 6.02 -21.09
CA ALA A 185 -33.12 6.62 -20.84
C ALA A 185 -34.20 5.57 -20.51
N LYS A 186 -35.36 6.05 -20.01
CA LYS A 186 -36.52 5.22 -19.65
C LYS A 186 -37.23 4.62 -20.87
N THR A 187 -37.73 3.39 -20.72
CA THR A 187 -38.87 2.83 -21.48
C THR A 187 -39.84 2.16 -20.47
N PRO A 188 -41.17 2.34 -20.58
CA PRO A 188 -42.12 2.01 -19.50
C PRO A 188 -42.68 0.58 -19.55
N ALA A 189 -43.30 0.14 -18.45
CA ALA A 189 -43.95 -1.17 -18.30
C ALA A 189 -45.48 -1.13 -18.45
N ARG A 190 -46.09 -2.20 -18.98
CA ARG A 190 -47.56 -2.41 -18.92
C ARG A 190 -47.96 -3.90 -19.01
N LYS A 191 -48.58 -4.40 -17.92
CA LYS A 191 -49.68 -5.40 -17.75
C LYS A 191 -49.96 -6.45 -18.86
N ALA A 192 -50.39 -7.69 -18.60
CA ALA A 192 -50.57 -8.57 -17.41
C ALA A 192 -51.01 -9.98 -17.95
N ALA A 193 -51.65 -10.97 -17.30
CA ALA A 193 -52.26 -11.18 -15.98
C ALA A 193 -52.49 -12.70 -15.67
N SER A 194 -52.71 -13.07 -14.39
CA SER A 194 -53.32 -14.34 -13.91
C SER A 194 -52.47 -15.63 -14.08
N SER A 195 -52.42 -16.59 -13.13
CA SER A 195 -53.54 -17.01 -12.27
C SER A 195 -53.17 -17.69 -10.92
N ARG A 196 -54.13 -17.59 -9.98
CA ARG A 196 -54.51 -18.50 -8.87
C ARG A 196 -53.53 -18.77 -7.70
N ALA A 197 -54.11 -18.76 -6.50
CA ALA A 197 -53.55 -19.04 -5.17
C ALA A 197 -54.57 -19.95 -4.39
N PRO A 198 -54.54 -20.18 -3.05
CA PRO A 198 -53.59 -19.75 -2.00
C PRO A 198 -53.22 -20.84 -0.94
N ALA A 199 -52.41 -20.48 0.07
CA ALA A 199 -52.27 -21.19 1.34
C ALA A 199 -52.16 -20.22 2.55
N LYS A 200 -52.50 -20.70 3.77
CA LYS A 200 -52.63 -19.93 5.03
C LYS A 200 -51.42 -20.23 5.96
N LYS A 201 -50.72 -19.26 6.58
CA LYS A 201 -51.03 -18.33 7.71
C LYS A 201 -50.68 -18.88 9.12
N ALA A 202 -49.51 -18.49 9.65
CA ALA A 202 -49.19 -18.26 11.07
C ALA A 202 -47.88 -17.43 11.13
N THR A 203 -47.65 -16.30 11.82
CA THR A 203 -48.11 -15.64 13.07
C THR A 203 -47.39 -16.03 14.38
N ALA A 204 -46.29 -15.31 14.63
CA ALA A 204 -45.83 -14.74 15.91
C ALA A 204 -45.42 -15.65 17.09
N LYS A 205 -44.18 -15.42 17.58
CA LYS A 205 -43.97 -14.67 18.85
C LYS A 205 -42.53 -14.17 19.02
N LYS A 206 -42.39 -12.95 19.54
CA LYS A 206 -41.19 -12.45 20.24
C LYS A 206 -41.62 -12.02 21.64
N PRO A 207 -40.93 -12.47 22.70
CA PRO A 207 -40.90 -11.74 23.96
C PRO A 207 -39.46 -11.46 24.42
N THR A 208 -39.18 -10.23 24.81
CA THR A 208 -38.66 -9.84 26.14
C THR A 208 -38.24 -8.37 26.10
N ALA A 209 -38.71 -7.60 27.08
CA ALA A 209 -38.21 -6.26 27.37
C ALA A 209 -38.50 -5.92 28.83
N LYS A 210 -37.49 -5.98 29.71
CA LYS A 210 -37.54 -5.25 30.99
C LYS A 210 -36.14 -4.95 31.54
N LYS A 211 -35.62 -3.82 31.07
CA LYS A 211 -34.96 -2.75 31.85
C LYS A 211 -34.66 -3.12 33.32
N ALA A 212 -33.39 -3.34 33.64
CA ALA A 212 -32.84 -3.22 34.99
C ALA A 212 -31.89 -2.02 35.02
N THR A 213 -32.01 -1.16 36.03
CA THR A 213 -31.19 0.06 36.19
C THR A 213 -30.34 -0.04 37.45
N ALA A 214 -29.02 0.09 37.31
CA ALA A 214 -28.09 0.18 38.42
C ALA A 214 -27.20 1.43 38.27
N LYS A 215 -27.27 2.35 39.24
CA LYS A 215 -26.44 3.58 39.31
C LYS A 215 -25.96 3.79 40.76
N LYS A 216 -24.81 3.20 41.10
CA LYS A 216 -24.05 3.33 42.36
C LYS A 216 -22.81 2.42 42.23
N THR A 217 -21.62 2.71 42.76
CA THR A 217 -21.11 3.92 43.45
C THR A 217 -19.61 4.05 43.16
N ALA A 218 -19.00 5.23 43.34
CA ALA A 218 -17.55 5.35 43.33
C ALA A 218 -16.93 4.80 44.63
N THR A 219 -15.75 4.20 44.56
CA THR A 219 -14.84 4.07 45.70
C THR A 219 -13.41 4.29 45.24
N LYS A 220 -12.81 5.38 45.71
CA LYS A 220 -11.42 5.78 45.47
C LYS A 220 -10.56 5.16 46.57
N ARG A 221 -9.44 4.50 46.24
CA ARG A 221 -8.44 4.09 47.24
C ARG A 221 -7.03 4.41 46.75
N SER A 222 -6.25 5.01 47.64
CA SER A 222 -4.90 5.51 47.39
C SER A 222 -4.01 5.26 48.60
N ALA A 223 -2.85 4.65 48.38
CA ALA A 223 -1.66 4.67 49.24
C ALA A 223 -0.46 4.60 48.27
N THR A 224 0.55 5.47 48.22
CA THR A 224 1.26 6.28 49.24
C THR A 224 2.46 5.54 49.87
N THR A 225 3.58 5.59 49.14
CA THR A 225 4.92 6.03 49.58
C THR A 225 5.66 5.36 50.75
N SER A 226 6.79 4.71 50.43
CA SER A 226 8.10 4.78 51.13
C SER A 226 9.18 4.23 50.16
N SER A 227 10.24 4.94 49.77
CA SER A 227 11.53 5.19 50.48
C SER A 227 12.19 3.91 51.01
N THR A 228 13.47 3.61 50.75
CA THR A 228 14.66 4.42 51.14
C THR A 228 15.92 3.99 50.35
N ALA A 229 17.01 4.76 50.39
CA ALA A 229 18.26 4.54 49.64
C ALA A 229 19.47 4.07 50.48
N SER A 230 20.65 3.89 49.83
CA SER A 230 22.00 3.52 50.36
C SER A 230 22.44 2.07 50.05
N LYS A 231 23.74 1.74 49.84
CA LYS A 231 24.96 2.57 49.69
C LYS A 231 26.07 1.82 48.93
N LYS A 232 27.12 2.59 48.56
CA LYS A 232 28.48 2.19 48.12
C LYS A 232 28.95 0.76 48.44
N THR A 233 29.67 0.16 47.50
CA THR A 233 30.95 -0.53 47.77
C THR A 233 31.92 -0.22 46.62
N ALA A 234 33.20 0.02 46.91
CA ALA A 234 34.23 0.24 45.88
C ALA A 234 35.64 -0.06 46.42
N THR A 235 36.35 -1.05 45.85
CA THR A 235 37.83 -1.16 45.89
C THR A 235 38.42 -2.16 44.88
N ARG A 236 39.08 -1.65 43.84
CA ARG A 236 40.55 -1.68 43.63
C ARG A 236 41.32 -3.02 43.43
N LYS A 237 42.03 -3.09 42.29
CA LYS A 237 43.22 -3.94 41.95
C LYS A 237 42.95 -5.47 41.78
N ALA A 238 43.75 -6.23 41.01
CA ALA A 238 45.16 -6.02 40.61
C ALA A 238 45.52 -6.43 39.15
N THR A 239 46.73 -6.05 38.75
CA THR A 239 47.40 -6.29 37.46
C THR A 239 47.97 -7.71 37.29
N LYS A 240 47.97 -8.26 36.06
CA LYS A 240 48.89 -9.34 35.66
C LYS A 240 49.28 -9.23 34.18
N ALA A 241 50.44 -8.64 33.90
CA ALA A 241 51.06 -8.62 32.56
C ALA A 241 52.58 -8.35 32.65
N ALA A 242 53.36 -9.41 32.86
CA ALA A 242 54.82 -9.40 32.69
C ALA A 242 55.34 -10.83 32.49
N ARG A 243 56.50 -10.93 31.83
CA ARG A 243 57.39 -12.09 31.66
C ARG A 243 57.44 -12.98 32.93
N ARG A 244 57.67 -14.29 32.81
CA ARG A 244 58.59 -14.94 31.87
C ARG A 244 58.21 -16.40 31.61
#